data_AF-A0A415G4P5-F1
#
_entry.id   AF-A0A415G4P5-F1
#
_cell.length_a   1.000
_cell.length_b   1.000
_cell.length_c   1.000
_cell.angle_alpha   90.00
_cell.angle_beta   90.00
_cell.angle_gamma   90.00
#
_symmetry.space_group_name_H-M   'P 1'
#
loop_
_entity.id
_entity.type
_entity.pdbx_description
1 polymer ?
#
loop_
_entity_poly.entity_id
_entity_poly.type
_entity_poly.pdbx_seq_one_letter_code
_entity_poly.pdbx_strand_id
1 'polypeptide(L)'
;MNETGVLMEYEQILLGNTINSRSKFTATYISKNADDRYALHLLRYVFEEILDWSPIVTRTFLSGELIDMLKLRVVANSIQFPPELSPKTDYFYYAWRMYPEMVHITQRELTLNVYEKVLQGMLIKYPKGFFLKLHGEINKAICLNYAIEQYLHPGSIEEIYKFFSDKKKALQFLEKYRLVDIYREQYSDPLDMLHDCLNSFQKNALLYQFYKFNKSLKEEIRLGNKYKQ
;
A
#
# COMPACT_ATOMS: atom_id res chain seq x y z
N MET A 1 -12.54 33.40 9.05
CA MET A 1 -13.68 32.54 9.46
C MET A 1 -13.35 32.00 10.83
N ASN A 2 -14.27 32.07 11.81
CA ASN A 2 -13.98 31.69 13.20
C ASN A 2 -13.99 30.17 13.40
N GLU A 3 -12.80 29.59 13.53
CA GLU A 3 -12.55 28.17 13.84
C GLU A 3 -13.31 27.71 15.09
N THR A 4 -13.47 28.60 16.07
CA THR A 4 -14.20 28.36 17.33
C THR A 4 -15.68 28.02 17.11
N GLY A 5 -16.32 28.56 16.06
CA GLY A 5 -17.73 28.29 15.79
C GLY A 5 -17.99 26.84 15.35
N VAL A 6 -17.04 26.24 14.63
CA VAL A 6 -17.14 24.85 14.13
C VAL A 6 -17.01 23.86 15.29
N LEU A 7 -16.10 24.12 16.23
CA LEU A 7 -15.91 23.27 17.41
C LEU A 7 -17.13 23.29 18.33
N MET A 8 -17.67 24.47 18.62
CA MET A 8 -18.87 24.62 19.47
C MET A 8 -20.10 23.94 18.85
N GLU A 9 -20.29 24.04 17.53
CA GLU A 9 -21.41 23.35 16.85
C GLU A 9 -21.24 21.82 16.89
N TYR A 10 -20.01 21.33 16.75
CA TYR A 10 -19.70 19.91 16.88
C TYR A 10 -19.96 19.37 18.30
N GLU A 11 -19.55 20.07 19.35
CA GLU A 11 -19.82 19.67 20.74
C GLU A 11 -21.33 19.53 21.00
N GLN A 12 -22.15 20.46 20.49
CA GLN A 12 -23.61 20.39 20.59
C GLN A 12 -24.20 19.17 19.85
N ILE A 13 -23.59 18.76 18.73
CA ILE A 13 -23.94 17.53 18.01
C ILE A 13 -23.58 16.29 18.82
N LEU A 14 -22.42 16.31 19.51
CA LEU A 14 -21.96 15.22 20.34
C LEU A 14 -22.90 14.99 21.52
N LEU A 15 -23.24 16.06 22.24
CA LEU A 15 -24.15 16.09 23.39
C LEU A 15 -25.61 15.75 23.04
N GLY A 16 -25.95 15.65 21.76
CA GLY A 16 -27.28 15.22 21.29
C GLY A 16 -28.33 16.34 21.29
N ASN A 17 -27.92 17.59 21.47
CA ASN A 17 -28.81 18.74 21.66
C ASN A 17 -29.48 19.23 20.37
N THR A 18 -29.19 18.64 19.20
CA THR A 18 -29.68 19.17 17.93
C THR A 18 -30.16 18.07 16.97
N ILE A 19 -31.48 17.88 16.93
CA ILE A 19 -32.18 16.93 16.04
C ILE A 19 -32.20 17.41 14.57
N ASN A 20 -31.96 18.71 14.31
CA ASN A 20 -32.05 19.33 12.97
C ASN A 20 -30.72 19.92 12.42
N SER A 21 -29.58 19.74 13.10
CA SER A 21 -28.29 20.39 12.75
C SER A 21 -27.36 19.53 11.89
N ARG A 22 -27.48 18.20 11.91
CA ARG A 22 -26.59 17.29 11.16
C ARG A 22 -26.54 17.62 9.67
N SER A 23 -27.64 18.04 9.05
CA SER A 23 -27.65 18.42 7.63
C SER A 23 -27.06 19.82 7.37
N LYS A 24 -27.05 20.71 8.37
CA LYS A 24 -26.57 22.10 8.24
C LYS A 24 -25.07 22.24 8.53
N PHE A 25 -24.56 21.53 9.53
CA PHE A 25 -23.13 21.50 9.88
C PHE A 25 -22.29 21.04 8.67
N THR A 26 -22.72 19.93 8.05
CA THR A 26 -22.08 19.38 6.85
C THR A 26 -22.14 20.32 5.65
N ALA A 27 -23.29 20.93 5.37
CA ALA A 27 -23.47 21.77 4.19
C ALA A 27 -22.70 23.10 4.29
N THR A 28 -22.48 23.62 5.50
CA THR A 28 -21.88 24.95 5.71
C THR A 28 -20.35 24.90 5.82
N TYR A 29 -19.79 23.83 6.39
CA TYR A 29 -18.35 23.74 6.69
C TYR A 29 -17.61 22.61 5.96
N ILE A 30 -18.33 21.58 5.48
CA ILE A 30 -17.74 20.35 4.94
C ILE A 30 -18.38 20.05 3.58
N SER A 31 -18.13 20.93 2.61
CA SER A 31 -18.46 20.64 1.21
C SER A 31 -17.36 19.78 0.58
N LYS A 32 -17.68 19.00 -0.47
CA LYS A 32 -16.69 18.23 -1.25
C LYS A 32 -15.55 19.09 -1.86
N ASN A 33 -15.71 20.41 -1.89
CA ASN A 33 -14.73 21.38 -2.38
C ASN A 33 -14.12 22.23 -1.25
N ALA A 34 -14.45 21.95 0.01
CA ALA A 34 -13.91 22.66 1.16
C ALA A 34 -12.47 22.22 1.44
N ASP A 35 -11.68 23.11 2.01
CA ASP A 35 -10.30 22.85 2.38
C ASP A 35 -10.23 21.77 3.47
N ASP A 36 -9.51 20.67 3.19
CA ASP A 36 -9.29 19.55 4.11
C ASP A 36 -8.73 20.00 5.48
N ARG A 37 -8.10 21.19 5.55
CA ARG A 37 -7.53 21.74 6.80
C ARG A 37 -8.55 21.83 7.93
N TYR A 38 -9.80 22.18 7.65
CA TYR A 38 -10.83 22.27 8.69
C TYR A 38 -11.26 20.90 9.22
N ALA A 39 -11.40 19.92 8.32
CA ALA A 39 -11.70 18.54 8.70
C ALA A 39 -10.58 17.95 9.56
N LEU A 40 -9.32 18.20 9.19
CA LEU A 40 -8.16 17.75 9.94
C LEU A 40 -8.04 18.45 11.31
N HIS A 41 -8.33 19.75 11.39
CA HIS A 41 -8.31 20.47 12.66
C HIS A 41 -9.38 19.96 13.62
N LEU A 42 -10.61 19.73 13.13
CA LEU A 42 -11.69 19.16 13.94
C LEU A 42 -11.32 17.75 14.44
N LEU A 43 -10.84 16.88 13.55
CA LEU A 43 -10.41 15.55 13.96
C LEU A 43 -9.32 15.62 15.04
N ARG A 44 -8.32 16.48 14.84
CA ARG A 44 -7.22 16.69 15.79
C ARG A 44 -7.73 17.15 17.15
N TYR A 45 -8.62 18.14 17.19
CA TYR A 45 -9.26 18.60 18.42
C TYR A 45 -9.98 17.46 19.15
N VAL A 46 -10.73 16.62 18.43
CA VAL A 46 -11.45 15.51 19.07
C VAL A 46 -10.49 14.48 19.68
N PHE A 47 -9.42 14.13 18.98
CA PHE A 47 -8.48 13.12 19.49
C PHE A 47 -7.59 13.69 20.60
N GLU A 48 -7.10 14.92 20.49
CA GLU A 48 -6.22 15.55 21.50
C GLU A 48 -7.01 16.08 22.70
N GLU A 49 -8.08 16.84 22.49
CA GLU A 49 -8.74 17.59 23.59
C GLU A 49 -9.91 16.84 24.22
N ILE A 50 -10.65 16.03 23.45
CA ILE A 50 -11.80 15.26 23.98
C ILE A 50 -11.34 13.88 24.50
N LEU A 51 -10.46 13.21 23.76
CA LEU A 51 -10.00 11.86 24.08
C LEU A 51 -8.65 11.81 24.80
N ASP A 52 -7.90 12.91 24.83
CA ASP A 52 -6.54 12.99 25.41
C ASP A 52 -5.58 11.96 24.80
N TRP A 53 -5.69 11.75 23.48
CA TRP A 53 -4.86 10.80 22.74
C TRP A 53 -3.64 11.48 22.14
N SER A 54 -2.49 10.83 22.31
CA SER A 54 -1.28 11.21 21.58
C SER A 54 -1.39 10.83 20.08
N PRO A 55 -0.59 11.46 19.20
CA PRO A 55 -0.54 11.11 17.78
C PRO A 55 -0.27 9.62 17.51
N ILE A 56 0.57 8.98 18.32
CA ILE A 56 0.90 7.54 18.20
C ILE A 56 -0.30 6.68 18.60
N VAL A 57 -0.98 7.02 19.69
CA VAL A 57 -2.20 6.32 20.13
C VAL A 57 -3.28 6.46 19.07
N THR A 58 -3.47 7.66 18.53
CA THR A 58 -4.42 7.93 17.44
C THR A 58 -4.11 7.08 16.20
N ARG A 59 -2.85 6.98 15.77
CA ARG A 59 -2.46 6.09 14.65
C ARG A 59 -2.85 4.64 14.91
N THR A 60 -2.67 4.16 16.13
CA THR A 60 -2.76 2.74 16.48
C THR A 60 -4.21 2.29 16.70
N PHE A 61 -5.01 3.12 17.34
CA PHE A 61 -6.35 2.73 17.82
C PHE A 61 -7.50 3.34 17.03
N LEU A 62 -7.24 4.32 16.15
CA LEU A 62 -8.29 4.90 15.32
C LEU A 62 -8.95 3.84 14.44
N SER A 63 -10.26 3.70 14.56
CA SER A 63 -11.08 2.73 13.84
C SER A 63 -12.35 3.37 13.29
N GLY A 64 -13.02 2.66 12.38
CA GLY A 64 -14.31 3.09 11.84
C GLY A 64 -15.39 3.22 12.90
N GLU A 65 -15.41 2.28 13.85
CA GLU A 65 -16.36 2.27 14.97
C GLU A 65 -16.21 3.52 15.84
N LEU A 66 -14.96 3.93 16.13
CA LEU A 66 -14.69 5.17 16.86
C LEU A 66 -15.17 6.40 16.08
N ILE A 67 -14.89 6.47 14.78
CA ILE A 67 -15.36 7.56 13.92
C ILE A 67 -16.89 7.66 13.93
N ASP A 68 -17.58 6.52 13.90
CA ASP A 68 -19.04 6.46 13.92
C ASP A 68 -19.60 6.83 15.30
N MET A 69 -19.01 6.33 16.39
CA MET A 69 -19.38 6.70 17.77
C MET A 69 -19.22 8.21 18.04
N LEU A 70 -18.14 8.80 17.51
CA LEU A 70 -17.85 10.24 17.61
C LEU A 70 -18.66 11.08 16.61
N LYS A 71 -19.50 10.45 15.76
CA LYS A 71 -20.30 11.12 14.71
C LYS A 71 -19.43 11.90 13.71
N LEU A 72 -18.19 11.47 13.49
CA LEU A 72 -17.20 12.12 12.63
C LEU A 72 -17.20 11.60 11.19
N ARG A 73 -18.07 10.63 10.84
CA ARG A 73 -18.08 9.96 9.53
C ARG A 73 -18.06 10.90 8.34
N VAL A 74 -18.84 11.98 8.42
CA VAL A 74 -18.97 12.96 7.34
C VAL A 74 -17.69 13.79 7.17
N VAL A 75 -17.07 14.17 8.29
CA VAL A 75 -15.78 14.89 8.35
C VAL A 75 -14.67 14.00 7.79
N ALA A 76 -14.61 12.75 8.23
CA ALA A 76 -13.62 11.79 7.75
C ALA A 76 -13.75 11.56 6.24
N ASN A 77 -14.98 11.45 5.73
CA ASN A 77 -15.23 11.20 4.31
C ASN A 77 -14.95 12.41 3.39
N SER A 78 -14.76 13.62 3.94
CA SER A 78 -14.38 14.78 3.13
C SER A 78 -12.89 14.80 2.79
N ILE A 79 -12.06 14.11 3.60
CA ILE A 79 -10.61 14.04 3.39
C ILE A 79 -10.31 13.19 2.16
N GLN A 80 -9.49 13.73 1.26
CA GLN A 80 -9.10 13.00 0.05
C GLN A 80 -8.09 11.90 0.36
N PHE A 81 -8.39 10.69 -0.11
CA PHE A 81 -7.49 9.53 -0.03
C PHE A 81 -6.79 9.30 -1.38
N PRO A 82 -5.50 8.92 -1.37
CA PRO A 82 -4.84 8.44 -2.56
C PRO A 82 -5.48 7.11 -3.00
N PRO A 83 -5.44 6.77 -4.31
CA PRO A 83 -6.14 5.60 -4.86
C PRO A 83 -5.64 4.26 -4.30
N GLU A 84 -4.45 4.25 -3.70
CA GLU A 84 -3.86 3.09 -3.03
C GLU A 84 -4.50 2.80 -1.66
N LEU A 85 -5.19 3.77 -1.06
CA LEU A 85 -5.75 3.66 0.29
C LEU A 85 -7.28 3.66 0.26
N SER A 86 -7.85 2.97 1.24
CA SER A 86 -9.28 2.82 1.45
C SER A 86 -9.74 3.60 2.68
N PRO A 87 -10.64 4.58 2.54
CA PRO A 87 -11.22 5.32 3.68
C PRO A 87 -11.98 4.46 4.70
N LYS A 88 -12.25 3.18 4.35
CA LYS A 88 -12.98 2.22 5.18
C LYS A 88 -12.08 1.31 6.01
N THR A 89 -10.80 1.20 5.65
CA THR A 89 -9.87 0.27 6.32
C THR A 89 -8.56 0.93 6.72
N ASP A 90 -8.10 1.94 5.98
CA ASP A 90 -6.81 2.60 6.20
C ASP A 90 -6.92 3.82 7.11
N TYR A 91 -7.44 3.60 8.32
CA TYR A 91 -7.68 4.67 9.29
C TYR A 91 -6.39 5.35 9.75
N PHE A 92 -5.26 4.64 9.72
CA PHE A 92 -3.93 5.21 10.00
C PHE A 92 -3.60 6.43 9.11
N TYR A 93 -4.22 6.53 7.92
CA TYR A 93 -4.02 7.67 7.01
C TYR A 93 -4.53 8.98 7.61
N TYR A 94 -5.64 8.95 8.36
CA TYR A 94 -6.14 10.13 9.05
C TYR A 94 -5.11 10.64 10.06
N ALA A 95 -4.49 9.74 10.82
CA ALA A 95 -3.45 10.10 11.79
C ALA A 95 -2.22 10.72 11.10
N TRP A 96 -1.79 10.18 9.95
CA TRP A 96 -0.72 10.79 9.17
C TRP A 96 -1.09 12.20 8.69
N ARG A 97 -2.32 12.40 8.20
CA ARG A 97 -2.79 13.70 7.73
C ARG A 97 -2.94 14.73 8.86
N MET A 98 -3.30 14.29 10.07
CA MET A 98 -3.39 15.16 11.25
C MET A 98 -2.01 15.53 11.81
N TYR A 99 -1.07 14.59 11.80
CA TYR A 99 0.24 14.70 12.45
C TYR A 99 1.41 14.38 11.51
N PRO A 100 1.59 15.15 10.42
CA PRO A 100 2.56 14.80 9.39
C PRO A 100 4.01 14.79 9.89
N GLU A 101 4.35 15.52 10.96
CA GLU A 101 5.71 15.57 11.53
C GLU A 101 6.01 14.45 12.55
N MET A 102 4.98 13.80 13.09
CA MET A 102 5.13 12.79 14.14
C MET A 102 4.76 11.39 13.65
N VAL A 103 3.78 11.30 12.76
CA VAL A 103 3.31 10.05 12.17
C VAL A 103 3.77 10.03 10.72
N HIS A 104 4.93 9.42 10.46
CA HIS A 104 5.38 9.18 9.10
C HIS A 104 5.01 7.78 8.65
N ILE A 105 4.57 7.69 7.40
CA ILE A 105 4.32 6.42 6.73
C ILE A 105 5.31 6.33 5.58
N THR A 106 6.09 5.27 5.59
CA THR A 106 7.06 4.98 4.54
C THR A 106 6.36 4.43 3.30
N GLN A 107 6.98 4.60 2.13
CA GLN A 107 6.51 3.98 0.90
C GLN A 107 6.39 2.45 1.02
N ARG A 108 7.27 1.83 1.83
CA ARG A 108 7.24 0.40 2.11
C ARG A 108 5.97 0.00 2.85
N GLU A 109 5.59 0.69 3.91
CA GLU A 109 4.35 0.39 4.64
C GLU A 109 3.12 0.54 3.74
N LEU A 110 3.03 1.60 2.93
CA LEU A 110 1.93 1.79 1.99
C LEU A 110 1.84 0.64 0.97
N THR A 111 2.98 0.26 0.41
CA THR A 111 3.05 -0.81 -0.59
C THR A 111 2.64 -2.16 0.00
N LEU A 112 3.17 -2.49 1.19
CA LEU A 112 2.87 -3.74 1.86
C LEU A 112 1.41 -3.83 2.29
N ASN A 113 0.81 -2.74 2.78
CA ASN A 113 -0.61 -2.70 3.11
C ASN A 113 -1.50 -3.04 1.90
N VAL A 114 -1.22 -2.49 0.72
CA VAL A 114 -1.94 -2.84 -0.51
C VAL A 114 -1.69 -4.30 -0.89
N TYR A 115 -0.43 -4.73 -0.83
CA TYR A 115 -0.04 -6.07 -1.23
C TYR A 115 -0.67 -7.15 -0.36
N GLU A 116 -0.64 -6.99 0.97
CA GLU A 116 -1.26 -7.91 1.92
C GLU A 116 -2.77 -8.02 1.71
N LYS A 117 -3.46 -6.91 1.41
CA LYS A 117 -4.90 -6.95 1.05
C LYS A 117 -5.17 -7.74 -0.23
N VAL A 118 -4.28 -7.68 -1.21
CA VAL A 118 -4.39 -8.48 -2.44
C VAL A 118 -4.14 -9.97 -2.14
N LEU A 119 -3.15 -10.27 -1.29
CA LEU A 119 -2.83 -11.64 -0.86
C LEU A 119 -3.95 -12.27 -0.03
N GLN A 120 -4.59 -11.50 0.86
CA GLN A 120 -5.72 -11.93 1.69
C GLN A 120 -7.04 -12.00 0.90
N GLY A 121 -7.05 -11.60 -0.38
CA GLY A 121 -8.25 -11.60 -1.22
C GLY A 121 -9.24 -10.46 -0.91
N MET A 122 -8.89 -9.53 -0.03
CA MET A 122 -9.69 -8.31 0.22
C MET A 122 -9.72 -7.39 -1.01
N LEU A 123 -8.63 -7.41 -1.80
CA LEU A 123 -8.55 -6.74 -3.11
C LEU A 123 -8.40 -7.77 -4.22
N ILE A 124 -9.36 -7.77 -5.16
CA ILE A 124 -9.35 -8.68 -6.32
C ILE A 124 -8.20 -8.31 -7.28
N LYS A 125 -7.88 -7.02 -7.42
CA LYS A 125 -6.84 -6.47 -8.31
C LYS A 125 -6.11 -5.33 -7.62
N TYR A 126 -4.89 -5.05 -8.08
CA TYR A 126 -4.13 -3.89 -7.64
C TYR A 126 -4.79 -2.58 -8.09
N PRO A 127 -4.63 -1.48 -7.32
CA PRO A 127 -5.06 -0.14 -7.72
C PRO A 127 -4.47 0.28 -9.07
N LYS A 128 -5.22 1.10 -9.82
CA LYS A 128 -4.80 1.58 -11.15
C LYS A 128 -3.50 2.38 -11.08
N GLY A 129 -2.47 1.87 -11.74
CA GLY A 129 -1.15 2.51 -11.82
C GLY A 129 -0.24 2.20 -10.63
N PHE A 130 -0.63 1.28 -9.74
CA PHE A 130 0.18 0.90 -8.57
C PHE A 130 1.61 0.48 -8.93
N PHE A 131 1.79 -0.20 -10.07
CA PHE A 131 3.10 -0.63 -10.58
C PHE A 131 3.65 0.21 -11.74
N LEU A 132 2.92 1.25 -12.19
CA LEU A 132 3.25 2.00 -13.41
C LEU A 132 3.47 3.50 -13.18
N LYS A 133 2.99 4.06 -12.07
CA LYS A 133 3.10 5.50 -11.76
C LYS A 133 4.44 5.80 -11.06
N LEU A 134 4.57 7.01 -10.50
CA LEU A 134 5.77 7.57 -9.87
C LEU A 134 6.56 6.61 -8.96
N HIS A 135 5.87 5.72 -8.24
CA HIS A 135 6.49 4.74 -7.33
C HIS A 135 6.37 3.28 -7.80
N GLY A 136 5.99 3.05 -9.06
CA GLY A 136 5.71 1.72 -9.59
C GLY A 136 6.88 0.75 -9.47
N GLU A 137 8.08 1.19 -9.86
CA GLU A 137 9.32 0.39 -9.74
C GLU A 137 9.63 0.01 -8.29
N ILE A 138 9.50 0.98 -7.38
CA ILE A 138 9.72 0.76 -5.95
C ILE A 138 8.68 -0.23 -5.40
N ASN A 139 7.42 -0.08 -5.79
CA ASN A 139 6.35 -0.95 -5.34
C ASN A 139 6.58 -2.40 -5.81
N LYS A 140 6.99 -2.61 -7.07
CA LYS A 140 7.36 -3.93 -7.60
C LYS A 140 8.48 -4.56 -6.77
N ALA A 141 9.55 -3.82 -6.54
CA ALA A 141 10.70 -4.28 -5.77
C ALA A 141 10.30 -4.67 -4.34
N ILE A 142 9.49 -3.85 -3.67
CA ILE A 142 9.04 -4.11 -2.30
C ILE A 142 8.14 -5.35 -2.24
N CYS A 143 7.17 -5.49 -3.14
CA CYS A 143 6.30 -6.67 -3.17
C CYS A 143 7.07 -7.96 -3.43
N LEU A 144 8.00 -7.96 -4.40
CA LEU A 144 8.77 -9.15 -4.74
C LEU A 144 9.73 -9.53 -3.60
N ASN A 145 10.46 -8.57 -3.05
CA ASN A 145 11.39 -8.81 -1.94
C ASN A 145 10.64 -9.34 -0.71
N TYR A 146 9.49 -8.76 -0.37
CA TYR A 146 8.64 -9.28 0.71
C TYR A 146 8.21 -10.72 0.45
N ALA A 147 7.76 -11.06 -0.77
CA ALA A 147 7.36 -12.42 -1.10
C ALA A 147 8.51 -13.43 -0.95
N ILE A 148 9.71 -13.05 -1.39
CA ILE A 148 10.91 -13.87 -1.26
C ILE A 148 11.28 -14.08 0.21
N GLU A 149 11.32 -12.99 0.98
CA GLU A 149 11.68 -13.01 2.41
C GLU A 149 10.69 -13.87 3.23
N GLN A 150 9.39 -13.71 2.98
CA GLN A 150 8.33 -14.34 3.76
C GLN A 150 7.99 -15.77 3.34
N TYR A 151 8.22 -16.15 2.08
CA TYR A 151 7.72 -17.42 1.56
C TYR A 151 8.77 -18.31 0.90
N LEU A 152 9.90 -17.75 0.44
CA LEU A 152 10.98 -18.53 -0.15
C LEU A 152 12.06 -18.89 0.88
N HIS A 153 12.28 -18.02 1.88
CA HIS A 153 13.31 -18.17 2.92
C HIS A 153 14.68 -18.64 2.37
N PRO A 154 15.26 -17.93 1.40
CA PRO A 154 16.50 -18.35 0.77
C PRO A 154 17.68 -18.23 1.75
N GLY A 155 18.58 -19.21 1.74
CA GLY A 155 19.81 -19.18 2.52
C GLY A 155 20.89 -18.27 1.93
N SER A 156 20.79 -17.92 0.64
CA SER A 156 21.72 -17.03 -0.04
C SER A 156 21.11 -16.35 -1.26
N ILE A 157 21.75 -15.28 -1.74
CA ILE A 157 21.36 -14.60 -2.99
C ILE A 157 21.46 -15.54 -4.20
N GLU A 158 22.42 -16.46 -4.21
CA GLU A 158 22.59 -17.45 -5.28
C GLU A 158 21.39 -18.39 -5.40
N GLU A 159 20.82 -18.81 -4.27
CA GLU A 159 19.61 -19.64 -4.27
C GLU A 159 18.43 -18.92 -4.90
N ILE A 160 18.31 -17.60 -4.68
CA ILE A 160 17.26 -16.77 -5.29
C ILE A 160 17.45 -16.76 -6.82
N TYR A 161 18.66 -16.44 -7.30
CA TYR A 161 18.96 -16.45 -8.74
C TYR A 161 18.72 -17.84 -9.37
N LYS A 162 19.12 -18.90 -8.69
CA LYS A 162 18.88 -20.29 -9.13
C LYS A 162 17.39 -20.60 -9.21
N PHE A 163 16.60 -20.20 -8.21
CA PHE A 163 15.16 -20.41 -8.19
C PHE A 163 14.47 -19.70 -9.35
N PHE A 164 14.79 -18.42 -9.57
CA PHE A 164 14.20 -17.62 -10.64
C PHE A 164 14.71 -18.00 -12.05
N SER A 165 15.82 -18.72 -12.16
CA SER A 165 16.28 -19.29 -13.43
C SER A 165 15.36 -20.41 -13.96
N ASP A 166 14.62 -21.09 -13.09
CA ASP A 166 13.59 -22.06 -13.47
C ASP A 166 12.27 -21.35 -13.73
N LYS A 167 12.01 -21.06 -15.01
CA LYS A 167 10.82 -20.32 -15.45
C LYS A 167 9.51 -20.94 -14.94
N LYS A 168 9.38 -22.27 -14.85
CA LYS A 168 8.13 -22.90 -14.41
C LYS A 168 7.92 -22.68 -12.91
N LYS A 169 8.95 -22.92 -12.10
CA LYS A 169 8.86 -22.72 -10.64
C LYS A 169 8.66 -21.26 -10.27
N ALA A 170 9.40 -20.37 -10.92
CA ALA A 170 9.27 -18.94 -10.72
C ALA A 170 7.86 -18.44 -11.07
N LEU A 171 7.28 -18.90 -12.18
CA LEU A 171 5.91 -18.53 -12.55
C LEU A 171 4.87 -19.04 -11.56
N GLN A 172 4.99 -20.28 -11.09
CA GLN A 172 4.09 -20.81 -10.06
C GLN A 172 4.17 -20.00 -8.76
N PHE A 173 5.38 -19.58 -8.37
CA PHE A 173 5.57 -18.70 -7.22
C PHE A 173 4.90 -17.33 -7.43
N LEU A 174 5.13 -16.70 -8.58
CA LEU A 174 4.53 -15.40 -8.91
C LEU A 174 3.01 -15.46 -9.00
N GLU A 175 2.44 -16.57 -9.51
CA GLU A 175 0.98 -16.79 -9.53
C GLU A 175 0.42 -16.94 -8.12
N LYS A 176 1.05 -17.77 -7.30
CA LYS A 176 0.64 -18.02 -5.92
C LYS A 176 0.62 -16.74 -5.08
N TYR A 177 1.61 -15.87 -5.28
CA TYR A 177 1.75 -14.61 -4.54
C TYR A 177 1.29 -13.38 -5.34
N ARG A 178 0.45 -13.55 -6.35
CA ARG A 178 -0.28 -12.47 -7.04
C ARG A 178 0.62 -11.45 -7.77
N LEU A 179 1.83 -11.82 -8.16
CA LEU A 179 2.78 -10.98 -8.91
C LEU A 179 2.89 -11.34 -10.40
N VAL A 180 2.17 -12.36 -10.87
CA VAL A 180 2.26 -12.85 -12.26
C VAL A 180 1.83 -11.82 -13.30
N ASP A 181 0.86 -10.96 -12.98
CA ASP A 181 0.35 -9.97 -13.93
C ASP A 181 1.45 -8.96 -14.28
N ILE A 182 2.23 -8.52 -13.28
CA ILE A 182 3.39 -7.63 -13.45
C ILE A 182 4.44 -8.28 -14.34
N TYR A 183 4.72 -9.56 -14.08
CA TYR A 183 5.65 -10.34 -14.88
C TYR A 183 5.20 -10.35 -16.35
N ARG A 184 3.94 -10.69 -16.62
CA ARG A 184 3.41 -10.82 -17.99
C ARG A 184 3.38 -9.49 -18.75
N GLU A 185 3.19 -8.37 -18.06
CA GLU A 185 3.13 -7.05 -18.68
C GLU A 185 4.52 -6.48 -19.02
N GLN A 186 5.53 -6.73 -18.18
CA GLN A 186 6.80 -6.00 -18.24
C GLN A 186 8.03 -6.88 -18.50
N TYR A 187 7.90 -8.20 -18.40
CA TYR A 187 9.04 -9.11 -18.43
C TYR A 187 8.80 -10.35 -19.29
N SER A 188 9.85 -10.84 -19.94
CA SER A 188 9.82 -12.10 -20.69
C SER A 188 10.43 -13.27 -19.90
N ASP A 189 11.31 -12.97 -18.94
CA ASP A 189 12.02 -13.93 -18.10
C ASP A 189 11.86 -13.56 -16.62
N PRO A 190 11.44 -14.49 -15.73
CA PRO A 190 11.34 -14.21 -14.30
C PRO A 190 12.69 -13.79 -13.68
N LEU A 191 13.79 -14.27 -14.26
CA LEU A 191 15.14 -13.87 -13.85
C LEU A 191 15.42 -12.38 -14.08
N ASP A 192 14.85 -11.80 -15.14
CA ASP A 192 14.99 -10.37 -15.47
C ASP A 192 14.24 -9.53 -14.44
N MET A 193 13.00 -9.94 -14.14
CA MET A 193 12.20 -9.30 -13.09
C MET A 193 12.92 -9.32 -11.74
N LEU A 194 13.50 -10.46 -11.34
CA LEU A 194 14.28 -10.55 -10.11
C LEU A 194 15.46 -9.57 -10.14
N HIS A 195 16.27 -9.61 -11.21
CA HIS A 195 17.48 -8.80 -11.26
C HIS A 195 17.18 -7.30 -11.24
N ASP A 196 16.07 -6.88 -11.83
CA ASP A 196 15.63 -5.50 -11.81
C ASP A 196 15.16 -5.05 -10.42
N CYS A 197 14.39 -5.91 -9.74
CA CYS A 197 13.76 -5.63 -8.44
C CYS A 197 14.70 -5.72 -7.22
N LEU A 198 15.88 -6.34 -7.36
CA LEU A 198 16.86 -6.40 -6.27
C LEU A 198 17.52 -5.03 -6.02
N ASN A 199 17.89 -4.76 -4.78
CA ASN A 199 18.65 -3.55 -4.45
C ASN A 199 20.08 -3.64 -5.02
N SER A 200 20.72 -2.51 -5.30
CA SER A 200 22.10 -2.47 -5.84
C SER A 200 23.11 -3.30 -5.05
N PHE A 201 22.96 -3.38 -3.72
CA PHE A 201 23.79 -4.19 -2.84
C PHE A 201 23.56 -5.71 -2.97
N GLN A 202 22.36 -6.12 -3.38
CA GLN A 202 21.98 -7.53 -3.56
C GLN A 202 22.13 -7.98 -5.02
N LYS A 203 22.12 -7.05 -5.98
CA LYS A 203 22.32 -7.35 -7.40
C LYS A 203 23.69 -7.98 -7.61
N ASN A 204 23.70 -9.16 -8.20
CA ASN A 204 24.91 -9.83 -8.62
C ASN A 204 24.87 -10.05 -10.13
N ALA A 205 25.58 -9.20 -10.87
CA ALA A 205 25.64 -9.25 -12.32
C ALA A 205 26.26 -10.56 -12.83
N LEU A 206 27.24 -11.12 -12.11
CA LEU A 206 27.87 -12.39 -12.48
C LEU A 206 26.87 -13.55 -12.40
N LEU A 207 26.11 -13.64 -11.30
CA LEU A 207 25.08 -14.67 -11.15
C LEU A 207 23.98 -14.52 -12.20
N TYR A 208 23.52 -13.29 -12.45
CA TYR A 208 22.54 -13.02 -13.50
C TYR A 208 23.01 -13.55 -14.87
N GLN A 209 24.22 -13.16 -15.30
CA GLN A 209 24.78 -13.59 -16.58
C GLN A 209 25.04 -15.10 -16.62
N PHE A 210 25.52 -15.68 -15.53
CA PHE A 210 25.76 -17.13 -15.42
C PHE A 210 24.48 -17.94 -15.62
N TYR A 211 23.39 -17.57 -14.93
CA TYR A 211 22.12 -18.27 -15.06
C TYR A 211 21.43 -18.02 -16.41
N LYS A 212 21.58 -16.83 -17.00
CA LYS A 212 21.16 -16.56 -18.39
C LYS A 212 21.90 -17.45 -19.39
N PHE A 213 23.23 -17.49 -19.32
CA PHE A 213 24.05 -18.31 -20.21
C PHE A 213 23.69 -19.80 -20.10
N ASN A 214 23.59 -20.33 -18.87
CA ASN A 214 23.23 -21.73 -18.65
C ASN A 214 21.85 -22.10 -19.22
N LYS A 215 20.91 -21.15 -19.25
CA LYS A 215 19.60 -21.35 -19.84
C LYS A 215 19.70 -21.43 -21.36
N SER A 216 20.38 -20.47 -21.99
CA SER A 216 20.61 -20.48 -23.45
C SER A 216 21.35 -21.73 -23.90
N LEU A 217 22.40 -22.14 -23.18
CA LEU A 217 23.17 -23.35 -23.48
C LEU A 217 22.30 -24.61 -23.44
N LYS A 218 21.41 -24.74 -22.43
CA LYS A 218 20.46 -25.87 -22.35
C LYS A 218 19.47 -25.89 -23.51
N GLU A 219 19.04 -24.73 -23.98
CA GLU A 219 18.14 -24.61 -25.13
C GLU A 219 18.85 -25.02 -26.43
N GLU A 220 20.09 -24.58 -26.64
CA GLU A 220 20.89 -24.98 -27.81
C GLU A 220 21.19 -26.49 -27.83
N ILE A 221 21.57 -27.08 -26.70
CA ILE A 221 21.80 -28.53 -26.61
C ILE A 221 20.52 -29.31 -26.96
N ARG A 222 19.36 -28.84 -26.49
CA ARG A 222 18.06 -29.46 -26.82
C ARG A 222 17.74 -29.36 -28.30
N LEU A 223 17.98 -28.20 -28.92
CA LEU A 223 17.79 -27.99 -30.35
C LEU A 223 18.72 -28.90 -31.15
N GLY A 224 20.01 -28.94 -30.81
CA GLY A 224 21.00 -29.80 -31.47
C GLY A 224 20.67 -31.30 -31.38
N ASN A 225 20.06 -31.75 -30.28
CA ASN A 225 19.58 -33.13 -30.15
C ASN A 225 18.32 -33.41 -30.98
N LYS A 226 17.48 -32.40 -31.22
CA LYS A 226 16.26 -32.52 -32.03
C LYS A 226 16.56 -32.61 -33.53
N TYR A 227 17.66 -32.03 -34.00
CA TYR A 227 18.13 -32.11 -35.40
C TYR A 227 18.91 -33.40 -35.71
N LYS A 228 19.20 -34.24 -34.70
CA LYS A 228 19.88 -35.53 -34.85
C LYS A 228 18.94 -36.74 -34.88
N GLN A 229 17.64 -36.51 -34.72
CA GLN A 229 16.56 -37.51 -34.89
C GLN A 229 15.85 -37.27 -36.22
#